data_AF-A0A1G6EFV9-F1
#
_entry.id   AF-A0A1G6EFV9-F1
#
_cell.length_a   1.000
_cell.length_b   1.000
_cell.length_c   1.000
_cell.angle_alpha   90.00
_cell.angle_beta   90.00
_cell.angle_gamma   90.00
#
_symmetry.space_group_name_H-M   'P 1'
#
loop_
_entity.id
_entity.type
_entity.pdbx_description
1 polymer ?
#
loop_
_entity_poly.entity_id
_entity_poly.type
_entity_poly.pdbx_seq_one_letter_code
_entity_poly.pdbx_strand_id
1 'polypeptide(L)'
;MRFVLLFFIISSTSCQKHSENKCDYIKNYYQLIYQADIEYHLKNFDKAFNLYQQAFISCEPINVPTINELGNFAEVCAILGKNDLAIQFIKKQLERGFDIKWLLQDPNYDKLFSSEEGKEFLAEYDYLRETALSNLNLDLRKDIQDMTADDQKYRGNNYQENIDKQDAIDEKNTQRIIEIFDQFGYPTEFLIGGYGIDDSPANILGILLHTSDSIRINYFVPKLKKFVRNGECPPMVLGNIIDQYHLYNGEPQIYGTYGKQGGGYADMIKDLKIVDSNRVSIGLPPLRLKEKKDSILMARHPTIFK
;
A
#
# COMPACT_ATOMS: atom_id res chain seq x y z
N MET A 1 -10.14 -43.50 -59.99
CA MET A 1 -10.37 -42.41 -59.02
C MET A 1 -9.80 -42.83 -57.68
N ARG A 2 -8.71 -42.22 -57.21
CA ARG A 2 -8.11 -42.51 -55.89
C ARG A 2 -8.76 -41.58 -54.86
N PHE A 3 -9.44 -42.15 -53.87
CA PHE A 3 -9.98 -41.43 -52.73
C PHE A 3 -8.85 -41.08 -51.76
N VAL A 4 -8.66 -39.78 -51.50
CA VAL A 4 -7.76 -39.27 -50.45
C VAL A 4 -8.59 -39.13 -49.17
N LEU A 5 -8.28 -39.93 -48.15
CA LEU A 5 -8.82 -39.80 -46.81
C LEU A 5 -8.03 -38.71 -46.06
N LEU A 6 -8.66 -37.54 -45.88
CA LEU A 6 -8.17 -36.46 -45.03
C LEU A 6 -8.53 -36.75 -43.56
N PHE A 7 -7.52 -37.13 -42.77
CA PHE A 7 -7.64 -37.20 -41.31
C PHE A 7 -7.62 -35.79 -40.73
N PHE A 8 -8.78 -35.32 -40.22
CA PHE A 8 -8.85 -34.13 -39.38
C PHE A 8 -8.36 -34.49 -37.97
N ILE A 9 -7.15 -34.03 -37.64
CA ILE A 9 -6.64 -34.07 -36.26
C ILE A 9 -7.28 -32.90 -35.51
N ILE A 10 -8.31 -33.20 -34.73
CA ILE A 10 -8.91 -32.26 -33.78
C ILE A 10 -7.99 -32.24 -32.55
N SER A 11 -7.08 -31.28 -32.50
CA SER A 11 -6.30 -30.98 -31.30
C SER A 11 -7.21 -30.29 -30.28
N SER A 12 -7.74 -31.07 -29.34
CA SER A 12 -8.40 -30.53 -28.15
C SER A 12 -7.34 -29.88 -27.26
N THR A 13 -7.14 -28.57 -27.41
CA THR A 13 -6.44 -27.75 -26.42
C THR A 13 -7.31 -27.72 -25.17
N SER A 14 -6.99 -28.62 -24.24
CA SER A 14 -7.46 -28.55 -22.86
C SER A 14 -6.87 -27.28 -22.24
N CYS A 15 -7.55 -26.15 -22.39
CA CYS A 15 -7.40 -25.01 -21.50
C CYS A 15 -7.75 -25.50 -20.09
N GLN A 16 -6.75 -25.98 -19.36
CA GLN A 16 -6.82 -25.98 -17.91
C GLN A 16 -7.03 -24.53 -17.51
N LYS A 17 -8.25 -24.20 -17.08
CA LYS A 17 -8.47 -23.01 -16.27
C LYS A 17 -7.56 -23.19 -15.05
N HIS A 18 -6.39 -22.55 -15.07
CA HIS A 18 -5.67 -22.26 -13.86
C HIS A 18 -6.65 -21.49 -12.98
N SER A 19 -7.22 -22.18 -12.01
CA SER A 19 -7.85 -21.57 -10.86
C SER A 19 -6.74 -20.80 -10.15
N GLU A 20 -6.43 -19.59 -10.61
CA GLU A 20 -5.66 -18.61 -9.84
C GLU A 20 -6.40 -18.44 -8.51
N ASN A 21 -5.96 -19.15 -7.48
CA ASN A 21 -6.34 -18.84 -6.12
C ASN A 21 -5.75 -17.46 -5.83
N LYS A 22 -6.48 -16.40 -6.20
CA LYS A 22 -6.10 -15.01 -5.95
C LYS A 22 -5.83 -14.88 -4.46
N CYS A 23 -4.61 -14.47 -4.09
CA CYS A 23 -4.24 -14.26 -2.70
C CYS A 23 -5.28 -13.38 -1.97
N ASP A 24 -5.65 -13.81 -0.76
CA ASP A 24 -6.33 -12.96 0.22
C ASP A 24 -5.27 -12.28 1.10
N TYR A 25 -4.98 -11.00 0.87
CA TYR A 25 -3.92 -10.26 1.58
C TYR A 25 -4.23 -10.07 3.06
N ILE A 26 -5.52 -10.02 3.42
CA ILE A 26 -5.96 -9.93 4.83
C ILE A 26 -5.50 -11.17 5.59
N LYS A 27 -5.66 -12.35 4.99
CA LYS A 27 -5.35 -13.63 5.65
C LYS A 27 -3.88 -14.01 5.52
N ASN A 28 -3.27 -13.75 4.38
CA ASN A 28 -2.00 -14.39 4.02
C ASN A 28 -0.81 -13.41 3.99
N TYR A 29 -1.03 -12.10 4.11
CA TYR A 29 0.02 -11.10 3.89
C TYR A 29 0.20 -10.14 5.08
N TYR A 30 -0.78 -9.28 5.38
CA TYR A 30 -0.56 -8.12 6.23
C TYR A 30 0.00 -8.46 7.63
N GLN A 31 -0.53 -9.48 8.29
CA GLN A 31 -0.08 -9.87 9.64
C GLN A 31 1.37 -10.37 9.67
N LEU A 32 1.84 -11.01 8.59
CA LEU A 32 3.23 -11.42 8.45
C LEU A 32 4.12 -10.21 8.21
N ILE A 33 3.69 -9.26 7.38
CA ILE A 33 4.44 -8.02 7.11
C ILE A 33 4.61 -7.18 8.37
N TYR A 34 3.57 -7.01 9.20
CA TYR A 34 3.71 -6.29 10.47
C TYR A 34 4.69 -6.94 11.44
N GLN A 35 4.76 -8.27 11.44
CA GLN A 35 5.73 -9.00 12.26
C GLN A 35 7.14 -8.87 11.69
N ALA A 36 7.29 -8.99 10.37
CA ALA A 36 8.58 -8.85 9.68
C ALA A 36 9.19 -7.46 9.91
N ASP A 37 8.37 -6.42 9.81
CA ASP A 37 8.74 -5.02 10.05
C ASP A 37 9.27 -4.80 11.48
N ILE A 38 8.63 -5.40 12.48
CA ILE A 38 9.12 -5.36 13.86
C ILE A 38 10.48 -6.04 13.99
N GLU A 39 10.67 -7.22 13.39
CA GLU A 39 11.94 -7.93 13.45
C GLU A 39 13.04 -7.20 12.68
N TYR A 40 12.71 -6.55 11.57
CA TYR A 40 13.60 -5.64 10.84
C TYR A 40 14.06 -4.48 11.73
N HIS A 41 13.14 -3.80 12.41
CA HIS A 41 13.49 -2.74 13.37
C HIS A 41 14.21 -3.25 14.63
N LEU A 42 14.15 -4.54 14.94
CA LEU A 42 14.96 -5.17 15.98
C LEU A 42 16.33 -5.65 15.46
N LYS A 43 16.62 -5.50 14.17
CA LYS A 43 17.81 -6.02 13.46
C LYS A 43 17.93 -7.55 13.50
N ASN A 44 16.82 -8.24 13.70
CA ASN A 44 16.75 -9.71 13.63
C ASN A 44 16.57 -10.14 12.17
N PHE A 45 17.57 -9.87 11.33
CA PHE A 45 17.44 -9.93 9.87
C PHE A 45 17.07 -11.32 9.33
N ASP A 46 17.61 -12.42 9.89
CA ASP A 46 17.20 -13.78 9.51
C ASP A 46 15.71 -14.03 9.78
N LYS A 47 15.19 -13.53 10.90
CA LYS A 47 13.78 -13.70 11.25
C LYS A 47 12.88 -12.82 10.39
N ALA A 48 13.29 -11.57 10.15
CA ALA A 48 12.61 -10.67 9.22
C ALA A 48 12.54 -11.31 7.81
N PHE A 49 13.66 -11.82 7.29
CA PHE A 49 13.74 -12.51 6.00
C PHE A 49 12.73 -13.65 5.90
N ASN A 50 12.67 -14.53 6.91
CA ASN A 50 11.77 -15.68 6.91
C ASN A 50 10.29 -15.28 6.98
N LEU A 51 9.94 -14.20 7.68
CA LEU A 51 8.57 -13.69 7.74
C LEU A 51 8.14 -13.04 6.42
N TYR A 52 9.02 -12.25 5.80
CA TYR A 52 8.79 -11.68 4.47
C TYR A 52 8.60 -12.78 3.42
N GLN A 53 9.50 -13.77 3.37
CA GLN A 53 9.39 -14.92 2.46
C GLN A 53 8.06 -15.67 2.61
N GLN A 54 7.60 -15.91 3.84
CA GLN A 54 6.29 -16.55 4.07
C GLN A 54 5.13 -15.75 3.47
N ALA A 55 5.16 -14.42 3.59
CA ALA A 55 4.15 -13.55 2.99
C ALA A 55 4.23 -13.60 1.46
N PHE A 56 5.45 -13.53 0.91
CA PHE A 56 5.70 -13.41 -0.54
C PHE A 56 5.50 -14.72 -1.31
N ILE A 57 5.56 -15.87 -0.64
CA ILE A 57 5.15 -17.16 -1.23
C ILE A 57 3.65 -17.18 -1.53
N SER A 58 2.86 -16.51 -0.67
CA SER A 58 1.41 -16.56 -0.76
C SER A 58 0.83 -15.47 -1.66
N CYS A 59 1.49 -14.31 -1.73
CA CYS A 59 0.98 -13.10 -2.35
C CYS A 59 2.10 -12.29 -3.00
N GLU A 60 1.79 -11.59 -4.08
CA GLU A 60 2.73 -10.66 -4.69
C GLU A 60 3.09 -9.54 -3.70
N PRO A 61 4.37 -9.22 -3.50
CA PRO A 61 4.76 -8.16 -2.58
C PRO A 61 4.31 -6.77 -3.04
N ILE A 62 3.71 -6.04 -2.12
CA ILE A 62 3.26 -4.65 -2.27
C ILE A 62 4.06 -3.74 -1.31
N ASN A 63 3.74 -2.45 -1.26
CA ASN A 63 4.19 -1.54 -0.21
C ASN A 63 2.98 -1.06 0.60
N VAL A 64 2.88 -1.50 1.86
CA VAL A 64 1.95 -0.91 2.81
C VAL A 64 2.54 0.42 3.29
N PRO A 65 1.78 1.53 3.25
CA PRO A 65 2.26 2.82 3.74
C PRO A 65 2.84 2.70 5.15
N THR A 66 3.97 3.38 5.40
CA THR A 66 4.76 3.39 6.67
C THR A 66 5.54 2.11 7.00
N ILE A 67 5.57 1.12 6.10
CA ILE A 67 6.39 -0.09 6.27
C ILE A 67 7.57 -0.10 5.31
N ASN A 68 7.33 0.17 4.02
CA ASN A 68 8.35 0.04 2.97
C ASN A 68 8.89 -1.39 2.87
N GLU A 69 8.01 -2.41 2.87
CA GLU A 69 8.46 -3.81 2.93
C GLU A 69 9.31 -4.23 1.73
N LEU A 70 9.13 -3.63 0.53
CA LEU A 70 10.00 -3.91 -0.61
C LEU A 70 11.44 -3.46 -0.34
N GLY A 71 11.61 -2.25 0.18
CA GLY A 71 12.92 -1.70 0.53
C GLY A 71 13.56 -2.41 1.72
N ASN A 72 12.79 -2.63 2.79
CA ASN A 72 13.28 -3.33 3.97
C ASN A 72 13.71 -4.76 3.62
N PHE A 73 12.98 -5.46 2.76
CA PHE A 73 13.36 -6.80 2.33
C PHE A 73 14.59 -6.80 1.41
N ALA A 74 14.72 -5.82 0.51
CA ALA A 74 15.93 -5.65 -0.30
C ALA A 74 17.17 -5.45 0.59
N GLU A 75 17.07 -4.62 1.62
CA GLU A 75 18.14 -4.36 2.57
C GLU A 75 18.50 -5.62 3.38
N VAL A 76 17.48 -6.32 3.89
CA VAL A 76 17.66 -7.61 4.58
C VAL A 76 18.40 -8.59 3.69
N CYS A 77 18.03 -8.69 2.41
CA CYS A 77 18.71 -9.57 1.46
C CYS A 77 20.16 -9.13 1.22
N ALA A 78 20.43 -7.84 1.07
CA ALA A 78 21.79 -7.31 0.89
C ALA A 78 22.68 -7.64 2.10
N ILE A 79 22.17 -7.41 3.32
CA ILE A 79 22.87 -7.73 4.58
C ILE A 79 23.20 -9.22 4.68
N LEU A 80 22.27 -10.08 4.28
CA LEU A 80 22.42 -11.54 4.31
C LEU A 80 23.19 -12.10 3.09
N GLY A 81 23.70 -11.25 2.20
CA GLY A 81 24.45 -11.66 1.00
C GLY A 81 23.61 -12.38 -0.05
N LYS A 82 22.29 -12.14 -0.08
CA LYS A 82 21.34 -12.71 -1.05
C LYS A 82 21.16 -11.76 -2.23
N ASN A 83 22.22 -11.60 -3.03
CA ASN A 83 22.33 -10.54 -4.04
C ASN A 83 21.18 -10.53 -5.06
N ASP A 84 20.84 -11.67 -5.64
CA ASP A 84 19.77 -11.78 -6.64
C ASP A 84 18.42 -11.29 -6.10
N LEU A 85 18.08 -11.71 -4.88
CA LEU A 85 16.83 -11.30 -4.22
C LEU A 85 16.85 -9.81 -3.86
N ALA A 86 17.99 -9.29 -3.41
CA ALA A 86 18.12 -7.86 -3.15
C ALA A 86 17.87 -7.04 -4.42
N ILE A 87 18.54 -7.40 -5.52
CA ILE A 87 18.38 -6.73 -6.83
C ILE A 87 16.94 -6.88 -7.34
N GLN A 88 16.33 -8.05 -7.21
CA GLN A 88 14.93 -8.27 -7.60
C GLN A 88 13.98 -7.29 -6.89
N PHE A 89 14.15 -7.08 -5.58
CA PHE A 89 13.30 -6.17 -4.82
C PHE A 89 13.65 -4.70 -5.01
N ILE A 90 14.91 -4.36 -5.34
CA ILE A 90 15.26 -3.03 -5.84
C ILE A 90 14.51 -2.76 -7.16
N LYS A 91 14.49 -3.71 -8.10
CA LYS A 91 13.73 -3.59 -9.36
C LYS A 91 12.23 -3.36 -9.11
N LYS A 92 11.62 -4.06 -8.14
CA LYS A 92 10.23 -3.81 -7.73
C LYS A 92 9.99 -2.40 -7.18
N GLN A 93 10.97 -1.79 -6.52
CA GLN A 93 10.90 -0.38 -6.12
C GLN A 93 11.02 0.55 -7.34
N LEU A 94 11.89 0.22 -8.32
CA LEU A 94 11.99 1.00 -9.56
C LEU A 94 10.65 1.07 -10.30
N GLU A 95 9.96 -0.07 -10.43
CA GLU A 95 8.62 -0.21 -11.03
C GLU A 95 7.57 0.70 -10.38
N ARG A 96 7.80 1.13 -9.13
CA ARG A 96 6.91 2.04 -8.38
C ARG A 96 7.44 3.47 -8.33
N GLY A 97 8.45 3.79 -9.13
CA GLY A 97 8.93 5.17 -9.22
C GLY A 97 10.01 5.55 -8.20
N PHE A 98 10.59 4.63 -7.43
CA PHE A 98 11.72 4.93 -6.54
C PHE A 98 13.06 4.85 -7.29
N ASP A 99 14.04 5.68 -6.93
CA ASP A 99 15.41 5.63 -7.47
C ASP A 99 16.38 4.91 -6.51
N ILE A 100 17.64 4.70 -6.94
CA ILE A 100 18.66 4.02 -6.12
C ILE A 100 19.61 4.97 -5.39
N LYS A 101 19.40 6.30 -5.44
CA LYS A 101 20.41 7.26 -4.93
C LYS A 101 20.75 7.03 -3.46
N TRP A 102 19.72 6.76 -2.65
CA TRP A 102 19.89 6.47 -1.22
C TRP A 102 20.55 5.11 -0.98
N LEU A 103 20.24 4.11 -1.81
CA LEU A 103 20.85 2.77 -1.72
C LEU A 103 22.36 2.83 -1.98
N LEU A 104 22.78 3.64 -2.95
CA LEU A 104 24.21 3.84 -3.28
C LEU A 104 25.01 4.52 -2.16
N GLN A 105 24.34 5.15 -1.20
CA GLN A 105 24.95 5.82 -0.05
C GLN A 105 24.86 5.00 1.24
N ASP A 106 24.10 3.90 1.23
CA ASP A 106 23.87 3.06 2.40
C ASP A 106 24.92 1.92 2.45
N PRO A 107 25.76 1.88 3.50
CA PRO A 107 26.80 0.85 3.65
C PRO A 107 26.28 -0.59 3.66
N ASN A 108 25.00 -0.81 3.96
CA ASN A 108 24.39 -2.14 3.90
C ASN A 108 24.36 -2.71 2.48
N TYR A 109 24.48 -1.87 1.45
CA TYR A 109 24.51 -2.27 0.05
C TYR A 109 25.91 -2.28 -0.59
N ASP A 110 26.96 -1.85 0.12
CA ASP A 110 28.33 -1.78 -0.43
C ASP A 110 28.79 -3.13 -1.01
N LYS A 111 28.53 -4.22 -0.28
CA LYS A 111 28.86 -5.58 -0.72
C LYS A 111 28.04 -6.00 -1.93
N LEU A 112 26.76 -5.63 -1.98
CA LEU A 112 25.88 -5.91 -3.11
C LEU A 112 26.40 -5.22 -4.36
N PHE A 113 26.62 -3.90 -4.32
CA PHE A 113 27.01 -3.14 -5.51
C PHE A 113 28.46 -3.39 -5.94
N SER A 114 29.30 -3.97 -5.07
CA SER A 114 30.65 -4.44 -5.43
C SER A 114 30.68 -5.84 -6.06
N SER A 115 29.61 -6.62 -5.94
CA SER A 115 29.48 -7.96 -6.53
C SER A 115 29.38 -7.92 -8.06
N GLU A 116 29.45 -9.08 -8.69
CA GLU A 116 29.27 -9.21 -10.14
C GLU A 116 27.84 -8.84 -10.54
N GLU A 117 26.84 -9.40 -9.84
CA GLU A 117 25.42 -9.17 -10.10
C GLU A 117 25.04 -7.70 -9.86
N GLY A 118 25.62 -7.08 -8.82
CA GLY A 118 25.41 -5.66 -8.53
C GLY A 118 25.97 -4.74 -9.61
N LYS A 119 27.16 -5.03 -10.14
CA LYS A 119 27.76 -4.24 -11.23
C LYS A 119 26.96 -4.37 -12.53
N GLU A 120 26.46 -5.56 -12.85
CA GLU A 120 25.57 -5.78 -13.98
C GLU A 120 24.27 -4.97 -13.83
N PHE A 121 23.63 -5.04 -12.66
CA PHE A 121 22.45 -4.23 -12.37
C PHE A 121 22.71 -2.72 -12.54
N LEU A 122 23.84 -2.21 -12.05
CA LEU A 122 24.18 -0.79 -12.17
C LEU A 122 24.42 -0.38 -13.63
N ALA A 123 24.96 -1.26 -14.47
CA ALA A 123 25.14 -0.99 -15.89
C ALA A 123 23.80 -0.89 -16.65
N GLU A 124 22.76 -1.59 -16.18
CA GLU A 124 21.40 -1.57 -16.77
C GLU A 124 20.46 -0.55 -16.10
N TYR A 125 20.88 0.09 -15.00
CA TYR A 125 20.00 0.88 -14.13
C TYR A 125 19.22 1.96 -14.88
N ASP A 126 19.89 2.76 -15.71
CA ASP A 126 19.22 3.87 -16.41
C ASP A 126 18.11 3.37 -17.34
N TYR A 127 18.35 2.28 -18.08
CA TYR A 127 17.35 1.64 -18.94
C TYR A 127 16.17 1.08 -18.12
N LEU A 128 16.45 0.39 -17.02
CA LEU A 128 15.43 -0.15 -16.13
C LEU A 128 14.58 0.96 -15.51
N ARG A 129 15.21 2.08 -15.13
CA ARG A 129 14.55 3.24 -14.56
C ARG A 129 13.63 3.93 -15.57
N GLU A 130 14.11 4.18 -16.78
CA GLU A 130 13.31 4.79 -17.86
C GLU A 130 12.12 3.90 -18.23
N THR A 131 12.34 2.57 -18.31
CA THR A 131 11.27 1.61 -18.58
C THR A 131 10.23 1.62 -17.48
N ALA A 132 10.65 1.61 -16.21
CA ALA A 132 9.74 1.66 -15.08
C ALA A 132 8.89 2.93 -15.07
N LEU A 133 9.50 4.10 -15.30
CA LEU A 133 8.79 5.38 -15.33
C LEU A 133 7.79 5.48 -16.48
N SER A 134 8.09 4.91 -17.65
CA SER A 134 7.19 4.95 -18.81
C SER A 134 5.95 4.06 -18.67
N ASN A 135 5.98 3.10 -17.74
CA ASN A 135 4.83 2.25 -17.42
C ASN A 135 3.84 2.89 -16.43
N LEU A 136 4.19 4.02 -15.81
CA LEU A 136 3.35 4.70 -14.83
C LEU A 136 2.34 5.64 -15.51
N ASN A 137 1.14 5.71 -14.93
CA ASN A 137 0.12 6.67 -15.32
C ASN A 137 0.31 8.00 -14.58
N LEU A 138 1.26 8.81 -15.05
CA LEU A 138 1.59 10.10 -14.45
C LEU A 138 0.49 11.16 -14.63
N ASP A 139 -0.36 11.02 -15.65
CA ASP A 139 -1.53 11.89 -15.83
C ASP A 139 -2.57 11.64 -14.73
N LEU A 140 -2.87 10.38 -14.42
CA LEU A 140 -3.76 10.02 -13.30
C LEU A 140 -3.15 10.44 -11.95
N ARG A 141 -1.82 10.30 -11.79
CA ARG A 141 -1.12 10.82 -10.61
C ARG A 141 -1.40 12.32 -10.44
N LYS A 142 -1.20 13.10 -11.50
CA LYS A 142 -1.38 14.54 -11.48
C LYS A 142 -2.84 14.93 -11.19
N ASP A 143 -3.80 14.22 -11.78
CA ASP A 143 -5.23 14.39 -11.51
C ASP A 143 -5.55 14.19 -10.02
N ILE A 144 -5.04 13.12 -9.39
CA ILE A 144 -5.22 12.86 -7.95
C ILE A 144 -4.59 13.96 -7.07
N GLN A 145 -3.40 14.44 -7.45
CA GLN A 145 -2.75 15.55 -6.74
C GLN A 145 -3.56 16.85 -6.83
N ASP A 146 -4.11 17.16 -8.01
CA ASP A 146 -4.96 18.33 -8.21
C ASP A 146 -6.27 18.22 -7.43
N MET A 147 -6.91 17.04 -7.44
CA MET A 147 -8.09 16.77 -6.61
C MET A 147 -7.80 16.98 -5.12
N THR A 148 -6.62 16.57 -4.65
CA THR A 148 -6.20 16.73 -3.25
C THR A 148 -5.95 18.20 -2.92
N ALA A 149 -5.38 18.97 -3.84
CA ALA A 149 -5.21 20.41 -3.67
C ALA A 149 -6.56 21.15 -3.63
N ASP A 150 -7.48 20.79 -4.53
CA ASP A 150 -8.84 21.32 -4.57
C ASP A 150 -9.62 20.97 -3.28
N ASP A 151 -9.48 19.73 -2.78
CA ASP A 151 -10.11 19.23 -1.55
C ASP A 151 -9.82 20.10 -0.32
N GLN A 152 -8.64 20.72 -0.27
CA GLN A 152 -8.19 21.56 0.86
C GLN A 152 -8.43 23.07 0.64
N LYS A 153 -8.91 23.48 -0.53
CA LYS A 153 -8.91 24.87 -0.99
C LYS A 153 -9.69 25.84 -0.10
N TYR A 154 -10.85 25.43 0.43
CA TYR A 154 -11.72 26.30 1.23
C TYR A 154 -11.83 25.89 2.70
N ARG A 155 -11.08 24.89 3.16
CA ARG A 155 -11.13 24.34 4.53
C ARG A 155 -10.33 25.14 5.58
N GLY A 156 -9.93 26.37 5.26
CA GLY A 156 -9.21 27.28 6.15
C GLY A 156 -10.13 28.14 7.03
N ASN A 157 -9.62 29.28 7.52
CA ASN A 157 -10.34 30.15 8.48
C ASN A 157 -11.70 30.68 7.98
N ASN A 158 -11.89 30.79 6.65
CA ASN A 158 -13.14 31.26 6.05
C ASN A 158 -14.02 30.09 5.55
N TYR A 159 -13.87 28.89 6.12
CA TYR A 159 -14.62 27.71 5.70
C TYR A 159 -16.14 27.94 5.76
N GLN A 160 -16.64 28.55 6.83
CA GLN A 160 -18.07 28.80 6.99
C GLN A 160 -18.65 29.70 5.89
N GLU A 161 -17.86 30.63 5.34
CA GLU A 161 -18.25 31.52 4.25
C GLU A 161 -18.17 30.85 2.87
N ASN A 162 -17.45 29.73 2.77
CA ASN A 162 -17.17 29.03 1.51
C ASN A 162 -17.72 27.60 1.50
N ILE A 163 -18.63 27.26 2.42
CA ILE A 163 -19.17 25.90 2.55
C ILE A 163 -19.78 25.40 1.25
N ASP A 164 -20.62 26.19 0.58
CA ASP A 164 -21.24 25.82 -0.70
C ASP A 164 -20.20 25.55 -1.80
N LYS A 165 -19.07 26.27 -1.78
CA LYS A 165 -17.97 26.05 -2.74
C LYS A 165 -17.20 24.78 -2.41
N GLN A 166 -17.02 24.48 -1.14
CA GLN A 166 -16.37 23.25 -0.70
C GLN A 166 -17.25 22.03 -1.02
N ASP A 167 -18.55 22.11 -0.75
CA ASP A 167 -19.49 21.02 -1.03
C ASP A 167 -19.52 20.69 -2.54
N ALA A 168 -19.46 21.71 -3.40
CA ALA A 168 -19.35 21.51 -4.85
C ALA A 168 -18.04 20.81 -5.26
N ILE A 169 -16.93 21.08 -4.57
CA ILE A 169 -15.65 20.39 -4.79
C ILE A 169 -15.74 18.94 -4.30
N ASP A 170 -16.32 18.72 -3.12
CA ASP A 170 -16.44 17.39 -2.52
C ASP A 170 -17.30 16.47 -3.40
N GLU A 171 -18.40 16.98 -3.98
CA GLU A 171 -19.24 16.23 -4.91
C GLU A 171 -18.51 15.93 -6.23
N LYS A 172 -17.81 16.91 -6.80
CA LYS A 172 -16.99 16.73 -8.01
C LYS A 172 -15.91 15.66 -7.78
N ASN A 173 -15.20 15.75 -6.65
CA ASN A 173 -14.15 14.81 -6.29
C ASN A 173 -14.72 13.42 -6.04
N THR A 174 -15.86 13.32 -5.36
CA THR A 174 -16.59 12.06 -5.14
C THR A 174 -16.87 11.36 -6.47
N GLN A 175 -17.45 12.07 -7.43
CA GLN A 175 -17.74 11.51 -8.75
C GLN A 175 -16.46 11.11 -9.50
N ARG A 176 -15.40 11.91 -9.40
CA ARG A 176 -14.13 11.58 -10.04
C ARG A 176 -13.47 10.33 -9.46
N ILE A 177 -13.54 10.10 -8.15
CA ILE A 177 -13.04 8.85 -7.54
C ILE A 177 -13.86 7.63 -8.00
N ILE A 178 -15.17 7.78 -8.20
CA ILE A 178 -16.01 6.71 -8.76
C ILE A 178 -15.52 6.29 -10.14
N GLU A 179 -15.27 7.27 -11.02
CA GLU A 179 -14.72 7.04 -12.36
C GLU A 179 -13.35 6.38 -12.32
N ILE A 180 -12.46 6.84 -11.43
CA ILE A 180 -11.13 6.24 -11.24
C ILE A 180 -11.27 4.78 -10.81
N PHE A 181 -12.17 4.47 -9.87
CA PHE A 181 -12.41 3.11 -9.40
C PHE A 181 -12.99 2.20 -10.48
N ASP A 182 -13.82 2.74 -11.38
CA ASP A 182 -14.43 1.96 -12.45
C ASP A 182 -13.46 1.74 -13.62
N GLN A 183 -12.61 2.72 -13.93
CA GLN A 183 -11.66 2.65 -15.04
C GLN A 183 -10.35 1.95 -14.68
N PHE A 184 -9.81 2.22 -13.50
CA PHE A 184 -8.45 1.83 -13.10
C PHE A 184 -8.41 0.95 -11.83
N GLY A 185 -9.50 0.89 -11.07
CA GLY A 185 -9.48 0.31 -9.73
C GLY A 185 -8.89 1.28 -8.69
N TYR A 186 -8.31 0.76 -7.61
CA TYR A 186 -7.63 1.62 -6.63
C TYR A 186 -6.31 2.16 -7.23
N PRO A 187 -6.01 3.46 -7.12
CA PRO A 187 -4.78 4.04 -7.68
C PRO A 187 -3.55 3.67 -6.83
N THR A 188 -3.01 2.47 -7.08
CA THR A 188 -1.84 1.94 -6.36
C THR A 188 -0.53 2.60 -6.79
N GLU A 189 0.53 2.48 -5.97
CA GLU A 189 1.88 2.93 -6.36
C GLU A 189 2.41 2.23 -7.62
N PHE A 190 1.96 1.01 -7.92
CA PHE A 190 2.32 0.31 -9.15
C PHE A 190 1.68 0.97 -10.39
N LEU A 191 0.53 1.64 -10.22
CA LEU A 191 -0.15 2.33 -11.31
C LEU A 191 0.32 3.78 -11.48
N ILE A 192 0.43 4.54 -10.39
CA ILE A 192 0.64 6.00 -10.42
C ILE A 192 2.00 6.44 -9.84
N GLY A 193 2.83 5.49 -9.43
CA GLY A 193 4.09 5.73 -8.74
C GLY A 193 3.91 6.08 -7.26
N GLY A 194 4.95 5.87 -6.47
CA GLY A 194 5.03 6.25 -5.06
C GLY A 194 5.46 7.71 -4.87
N TYR A 195 5.86 8.05 -3.64
CA TYR A 195 6.31 9.40 -3.26
C TYR A 195 7.57 9.85 -4.04
N GLY A 196 8.50 8.93 -4.34
CA GLY A 196 9.79 9.24 -4.96
C GLY A 196 9.76 9.69 -6.43
N ILE A 197 8.58 9.87 -7.02
CA ILE A 197 8.44 10.43 -8.37
C ILE A 197 8.73 11.93 -8.40
N ASP A 198 8.14 12.67 -7.47
CA ASP A 198 8.12 14.14 -7.43
C ASP A 198 8.11 14.70 -6.00
N ASP A 199 8.44 13.86 -5.01
CA ASP A 199 8.40 14.18 -3.58
C ASP A 199 7.04 14.72 -3.10
N SER A 200 5.95 14.28 -3.74
CA SER A 200 4.58 14.67 -3.40
C SER A 200 3.68 13.43 -3.26
N PRO A 201 2.82 13.38 -2.24
CA PRO A 201 1.89 12.27 -2.09
C PRO A 201 0.79 12.32 -3.15
N ALA A 202 0.48 11.17 -3.75
CA ALA A 202 -0.71 10.97 -4.58
C ALA A 202 -1.59 9.89 -3.92
N ASN A 203 -2.50 10.30 -3.04
CA ASN A 203 -3.41 9.41 -2.34
C ASN A 203 -4.80 10.05 -2.20
N ILE A 204 -5.81 9.21 -2.00
CA ILE A 204 -7.22 9.62 -2.03
C ILE A 204 -7.89 9.60 -0.65
N LEU A 205 -7.15 9.37 0.44
CA LEU A 205 -7.76 9.22 1.77
C LEU A 205 -8.48 10.48 2.22
N GLY A 206 -7.87 11.65 2.07
CA GLY A 206 -8.49 12.93 2.45
C GLY A 206 -9.83 13.15 1.75
N ILE A 207 -9.85 12.94 0.43
CA ILE A 207 -11.06 13.04 -0.39
C ILE A 207 -12.13 12.05 0.07
N LEU A 208 -11.76 10.79 0.33
CA LEU A 208 -12.70 9.77 0.83
C LEU A 208 -13.31 10.15 2.18
N LEU A 209 -12.55 10.80 3.06
CA LEU A 209 -13.02 11.30 4.37
C LEU A 209 -13.96 12.51 4.26
N HIS A 210 -14.07 13.12 3.09
CA HIS A 210 -14.98 14.23 2.82
C HIS A 210 -16.20 13.83 1.98
N THR A 211 -16.31 12.55 1.59
CA THR A 211 -17.52 12.01 0.96
C THR A 211 -18.70 12.01 1.94
N SER A 212 -19.93 12.17 1.44
CA SER A 212 -21.13 12.05 2.27
C SER A 212 -21.30 10.63 2.83
N ASP A 213 -21.89 10.52 4.01
CA ASP A 213 -22.05 9.23 4.71
C ASP A 213 -22.79 8.18 3.87
N SER A 214 -23.80 8.59 3.11
CA SER A 214 -24.57 7.69 2.25
C SER A 214 -23.69 7.00 1.21
N ILE A 215 -22.86 7.76 0.47
CA ILE A 215 -22.02 7.17 -0.57
C ILE A 215 -20.79 6.47 0.02
N ARG A 216 -20.25 7.00 1.12
CA ARG A 216 -19.16 6.39 1.90
C ARG A 216 -19.48 4.94 2.27
N ILE A 217 -20.64 4.72 2.88
CA ILE A 217 -21.02 3.39 3.38
C ILE A 217 -21.56 2.48 2.27
N ASN A 218 -22.35 3.00 1.33
CA ASN A 218 -23.03 2.16 0.34
C ASN A 218 -22.16 1.83 -0.89
N TYR A 219 -21.18 2.68 -1.23
CA TYR A 219 -20.32 2.48 -2.41
C TYR A 219 -18.84 2.28 -2.03
N PHE A 220 -18.24 3.22 -1.31
CA PHE A 220 -16.79 3.20 -1.07
C PHE A 220 -16.35 2.07 -0.13
N VAL A 221 -17.01 1.89 1.02
CA VAL A 221 -16.65 0.82 1.98
C VAL A 221 -16.68 -0.58 1.33
N PRO A 222 -17.72 -0.99 0.58
CA PRO A 222 -17.71 -2.27 -0.12
C PRO A 222 -16.57 -2.44 -1.13
N LYS A 223 -16.27 -1.41 -1.93
CA LYS A 223 -15.16 -1.46 -2.90
C LYS A 223 -13.80 -1.51 -2.21
N LEU A 224 -13.58 -0.67 -1.20
CA LEU A 224 -12.33 -0.65 -0.43
C LEU A 224 -12.09 -1.97 0.31
N LYS A 225 -13.12 -2.62 0.86
CA LYS A 225 -13.01 -3.99 1.41
C LYS A 225 -12.47 -4.99 0.38
N LYS A 226 -12.92 -4.91 -0.88
CA LYS A 226 -12.43 -5.76 -1.96
C LYS A 226 -10.98 -5.41 -2.34
N PHE A 227 -10.66 -4.13 -2.44
CA PHE A 227 -9.32 -3.66 -2.76
C PHE A 227 -8.29 -4.03 -1.69
N VAL A 228 -8.63 -3.91 -0.40
CA VAL A 228 -7.78 -4.34 0.71
C VAL A 228 -7.54 -5.86 0.66
N ARG A 229 -8.59 -6.65 0.41
CA ARG A 229 -8.45 -8.11 0.25
C ARG A 229 -7.51 -8.48 -0.90
N ASN A 230 -7.45 -7.66 -1.94
CA ASN A 230 -6.60 -7.87 -3.11
C ASN A 230 -5.20 -7.23 -3.00
N GLY A 231 -4.85 -6.57 -1.90
CA GLY A 231 -3.56 -5.88 -1.76
C GLY A 231 -3.46 -4.54 -2.48
N GLU A 232 -4.57 -4.01 -2.99
CA GLU A 232 -4.61 -2.79 -3.79
C GLU A 232 -4.79 -1.53 -2.90
N CYS A 233 -5.56 -1.65 -1.82
CA CYS A 233 -5.84 -0.55 -0.90
C CYS A 233 -5.17 -0.78 0.47
N PRO A 234 -4.53 0.23 1.07
CA PRO A 234 -4.04 0.13 2.44
C PRO A 234 -5.18 -0.13 3.45
N PRO A 235 -5.06 -1.11 4.36
CA PRO A 235 -6.05 -1.37 5.41
C PRO A 235 -6.44 -0.13 6.24
N MET A 236 -5.49 0.79 6.46
CA MET A 236 -5.71 2.03 7.19
C MET A 236 -6.75 2.94 6.53
N VAL A 237 -6.78 3.00 5.19
CA VAL A 237 -7.76 3.81 4.46
C VAL A 237 -9.18 3.32 4.77
N LEU A 238 -9.41 2.01 4.70
CA LEU A 238 -10.70 1.41 5.03
C LEU A 238 -11.08 1.62 6.50
N GLY A 239 -10.12 1.43 7.43
CA GLY A 239 -10.34 1.63 8.85
C GLY A 239 -10.74 3.07 9.17
N ASN A 240 -10.04 4.06 8.62
CA ASN A 240 -10.31 5.47 8.85
C ASN A 240 -11.70 5.89 8.40
N ILE A 241 -12.11 5.54 7.16
CA ILE A 241 -13.41 5.98 6.66
C ILE A 241 -14.58 5.35 7.43
N ILE A 242 -14.41 4.13 7.97
CA ILE A 242 -15.45 3.48 8.79
C ILE A 242 -15.49 4.12 10.17
N ASP A 243 -14.34 4.26 10.84
CA ASP A 243 -14.30 4.85 12.18
C ASP A 243 -14.75 6.31 12.19
N GLN A 244 -14.44 7.09 11.15
CA GLN A 244 -14.94 8.46 11.01
C GLN A 244 -16.46 8.51 10.90
N TYR A 245 -17.05 7.61 10.10
CA TYR A 245 -18.51 7.49 10.00
C TYR A 245 -19.13 7.23 11.37
N HIS A 246 -18.58 6.29 12.16
CA HIS A 246 -19.08 6.02 13.52
C HIS A 246 -18.96 7.25 14.42
N LEU A 247 -17.80 7.90 14.45
CA LEU A 247 -17.57 9.09 15.28
C LEU A 247 -18.51 10.24 14.93
N TYR A 248 -18.76 10.51 13.64
CA TYR A 248 -19.70 11.56 13.21
C TYR A 248 -21.14 11.27 13.60
N ASN A 249 -21.48 10.00 13.79
CA ASN A 249 -22.81 9.56 14.22
C ASN A 249 -22.91 9.32 15.73
N GLY A 250 -21.90 9.74 16.52
CA GLY A 250 -21.89 9.60 17.97
C GLY A 250 -21.67 8.17 18.47
N GLU A 251 -21.17 7.29 17.62
CA GLU A 251 -20.91 5.88 17.92
C GLU A 251 -19.41 5.64 18.17
N PRO A 252 -19.05 4.64 19.00
CA PRO A 252 -17.65 4.30 19.24
C PRO A 252 -16.99 3.74 17.98
N GLN A 253 -15.70 4.01 17.83
CA GLN A 253 -14.86 3.41 16.79
C GLN A 253 -14.79 1.89 16.93
N ILE A 254 -14.78 1.22 15.78
CA ILE A 254 -14.73 -0.25 15.69
C ILE A 254 -13.27 -0.73 15.57
N TYR A 255 -12.41 0.05 14.90
CA TYR A 255 -11.03 -0.29 14.65
C TYR A 255 -10.03 0.55 15.46
N GLY A 256 -10.45 1.69 16.02
CA GLY A 256 -9.60 2.55 16.83
C GLY A 256 -8.52 3.25 16.00
N THR A 257 -8.90 3.83 14.87
CA THR A 257 -7.96 4.51 13.96
C THR A 257 -7.74 5.99 14.26
N TYR A 258 -8.59 6.60 15.11
CA TYR A 258 -8.46 7.99 15.57
C TYR A 258 -8.03 8.07 17.05
N GLY A 259 -7.09 8.98 17.29
CA GLY A 259 -6.66 9.37 18.62
C GLY A 259 -7.52 10.48 19.23
N LYS A 260 -7.49 10.61 20.56
CA LYS A 260 -8.04 11.76 21.28
C LYS A 260 -6.97 12.85 21.45
N GLN A 261 -7.42 14.09 21.63
CA GLN A 261 -6.54 15.18 22.05
C GLN A 261 -5.91 14.83 23.41
N GLY A 262 -4.58 14.91 23.51
CA GLY A 262 -3.84 14.49 24.70
C GLY A 262 -3.41 13.02 24.73
N GLY A 263 -3.60 12.28 23.64
CA GLY A 263 -3.05 10.92 23.44
C GLY A 263 -4.00 9.80 23.86
N GLY A 264 -3.81 8.61 23.30
CA GLY A 264 -4.76 7.49 23.39
C GLY A 264 -5.85 7.57 22.32
N TYR A 265 -6.75 6.60 22.30
CA TYR A 265 -7.83 6.53 21.30
C TYR A 265 -8.99 7.49 21.63
N ALA A 266 -9.64 8.03 20.59
CA ALA A 266 -10.96 8.65 20.73
C ALA A 266 -12.00 7.59 21.13
N ASP A 267 -13.29 7.95 21.22
CA ASP A 267 -14.33 7.02 21.69
C ASP A 267 -14.28 5.70 20.89
N MET A 268 -14.07 4.59 21.59
CA MET A 268 -13.77 3.28 21.01
C MET A 268 -14.39 2.20 21.88
N ILE A 269 -14.76 1.08 21.25
CA ILE A 269 -15.22 -0.12 21.96
C ILE A 269 -14.21 -0.50 23.06
N LYS A 270 -14.71 -0.68 24.29
CA LYS A 270 -13.88 -0.91 25.49
C LYS A 270 -13.13 -2.26 25.45
N ASP A 271 -13.69 -3.25 24.78
CA ASP A 271 -13.08 -4.57 24.67
C ASP A 271 -11.98 -4.57 23.60
N LEU A 272 -10.74 -4.39 24.04
CA LEU A 272 -9.57 -4.36 23.16
C LEU A 272 -9.36 -5.67 22.37
N LYS A 273 -9.83 -6.81 22.89
CA LYS A 273 -9.73 -8.08 22.14
C LYS A 273 -10.65 -8.07 20.93
N ILE A 274 -11.85 -7.48 21.08
CA ILE A 274 -12.78 -7.29 19.96
C ILE A 274 -12.18 -6.31 18.96
N VAL A 275 -11.60 -5.20 19.42
CA VAL A 275 -10.94 -4.23 18.53
C VAL A 275 -9.79 -4.89 17.76
N ASP A 276 -8.92 -5.66 18.41
CA ASP A 276 -7.84 -6.39 17.74
C ASP A 276 -8.39 -7.38 16.70
N SER A 277 -9.44 -8.13 17.03
CA SER A 277 -10.11 -9.03 16.09
C SER A 277 -10.68 -8.28 14.88
N ASN A 278 -11.34 -7.14 15.11
CA ASN A 278 -11.88 -6.30 14.05
C ASN A 278 -10.76 -5.79 13.15
N ARG A 279 -9.68 -5.27 13.73
CA ARG A 279 -8.51 -4.78 12.99
C ARG A 279 -7.93 -5.86 12.09
N VAL A 280 -7.70 -7.06 12.62
CA VAL A 280 -7.21 -8.20 11.82
C VAL A 280 -8.17 -8.54 10.68
N SER A 281 -9.49 -8.47 10.91
CA SER A 281 -10.49 -8.81 9.89
C SER A 281 -10.48 -7.90 8.64
N ILE A 282 -9.91 -6.69 8.76
CA ILE A 282 -9.71 -5.76 7.65
C ILE A 282 -8.24 -5.59 7.26
N GLY A 283 -7.34 -6.41 7.82
CA GLY A 283 -5.92 -6.39 7.51
C GLY A 283 -5.10 -5.37 8.29
N LEU A 284 -5.66 -4.66 9.28
CA LEU A 284 -4.89 -3.79 10.17
C LEU A 284 -4.06 -4.60 11.19
N PRO A 285 -2.95 -4.06 11.72
CA PRO A 285 -2.24 -4.70 12.81
C PRO A 285 -3.09 -4.61 14.08
N PRO A 286 -3.11 -5.63 14.95
CA PRO A 286 -3.62 -5.49 16.32
C PRO A 286 -3.03 -4.25 17.00
N LEU A 287 -3.80 -3.56 17.85
CA LEU A 287 -3.35 -2.40 18.63
C LEU A 287 -2.06 -2.72 19.39
N ARG A 288 -2.00 -3.89 20.03
CA ARG A 288 -0.79 -4.34 20.73
C ARG A 288 0.43 -4.44 19.82
N LEU A 289 0.26 -4.87 18.58
CA LEU A 289 1.37 -5.00 17.62
C LEU A 289 1.82 -3.61 17.15
N LYS A 290 0.87 -2.71 16.91
CA LYS A 290 1.13 -1.29 16.62
C LYS A 290 1.90 -0.62 17.77
N GLU A 291 1.43 -0.75 19.01
CA GLU A 291 2.09 -0.19 20.19
C GLU A 291 3.51 -0.72 20.38
N LYS A 292 3.74 -2.00 20.08
CA LYS A 292 5.08 -2.59 20.09
C LYS A 292 5.99 -1.93 19.04
N LYS A 293 5.52 -1.74 17.80
CA LYS A 293 6.27 -1.03 16.75
C LYS A 293 6.57 0.40 17.19
N ASP A 294 5.57 1.14 17.66
CA ASP A 294 5.70 2.53 18.10
C ASP A 294 6.75 2.66 19.21
N SER A 295 6.73 1.75 20.19
CA SER A 295 7.72 1.72 21.29
C SER A 295 9.16 1.49 20.80
N ILE A 296 9.34 0.61 19.81
CA ILE A 296 10.65 0.35 19.19
C ILE A 296 11.15 1.59 18.44
N LEU A 297 10.27 2.24 17.67
CA LEU A 297 10.61 3.44 16.91
C LEU A 297 10.95 4.62 17.83
N MET A 298 10.18 4.83 18.90
CA MET A 298 10.46 5.85 19.91
C MET A 298 11.82 5.65 20.59
N ALA A 299 12.17 4.41 20.92
CA ALA A 299 13.47 4.10 21.52
C ALA A 299 14.65 4.34 20.55
N ARG A 300 14.45 4.09 19.24
CA ARG A 300 15.48 4.25 18.21
C ARG A 300 15.63 5.69 17.71
N HIS A 301 14.54 6.45 17.67
CA HIS A 301 14.49 7.80 17.10
C HIS A 301 13.86 8.80 18.08
N PRO A 302 14.42 8.99 19.28
CA PRO A 302 13.82 9.78 20.34
C PRO A 302 13.65 11.27 20.00
N THR A 303 14.31 11.76 18.95
CA THR A 303 14.19 13.14 18.46
C THR A 303 12.98 13.38 17.55
N ILE A 304 12.40 12.33 16.96
CA ILE A 304 11.25 12.43 16.04
C ILE A 304 9.92 12.47 16.83
N PHE A 305 9.90 11.88 18.02
CA PHE A 305 8.69 11.69 18.83
C PHE A 305 8.60 12.63 20.05
N LYS A 306 9.33 13.76 20.02
CA LYS A 306 9.27 14.82 21.04
C LYS A 306 8.30 15.92 20.66
#